data_AF-A0A4S4A097-F1
#
_entry.id   AF-A0A4S4A097-F1
#
_cell.length_a   1.000
_cell.length_b   1.000
_cell.length_c   1.000
_cell.angle_alpha   90.00
_cell.angle_beta   90.00
_cell.angle_gamma   90.00
#
_symmetry.space_group_name_H-M   'P 1'
#
loop_
_entity.id
_entity.type
_entity.pdbx_description
1 polymer ?
#
loop_
_entity_poly.entity_id
_entity_poly.type
_entity_poly.pdbx_seq_one_letter_code
_entity_poly.pdbx_strand_id
1 'polypeptide(L)'
;MELYFKIGIGFISLFILLALISLLLIFSDRTKLNDMTNKNHLGSFHGGTFYSQPLLPIDECEDENLNQVIKSHNKKIRVFYFSFLFLILGIVFLNLSDK
;
A
#
# COMPACT_ATOMS: atom_id res chain seq x y z
N MET A 1 -7.63 -20.75 -25.73
CA MET A 1 -6.31 -20.12 -25.52
C MET A 1 -6.37 -18.58 -25.56
N GLU A 2 -6.83 -17.93 -26.64
CA GLU A 2 -6.78 -16.45 -26.76
C GLU A 2 -7.59 -15.68 -25.69
N LEU A 3 -8.75 -16.20 -25.26
CA LEU A 3 -9.57 -15.57 -24.22
C LEU A 3 -8.85 -15.53 -22.85
N TYR A 4 -8.23 -16.65 -22.43
CA TYR A 4 -7.50 -16.73 -21.17
C TYR A 4 -6.28 -15.81 -21.15
N PHE A 5 -5.59 -15.68 -22.30
CA PHE A 5 -4.48 -14.74 -22.46
C PHE A 5 -4.93 -13.28 -22.25
N LYS A 6 -6.05 -12.88 -22.88
CA LYS A 6 -6.64 -11.54 -22.70
C LYS A 6 -7.06 -11.28 -21.26
N ILE A 7 -7.65 -12.27 -20.60
CA ILE A 7 -8.02 -12.19 -19.18
C ILE A 7 -6.77 -12.04 -18.29
N GLY A 8 -5.71 -12.81 -18.57
CA GLY A 8 -4.44 -12.73 -17.85
C GLY A 8 -3.79 -11.35 -17.94
N ILE A 9 -3.71 -10.79 -19.15
CA ILE A 9 -3.25 -9.40 -19.35
C ILE A 9 -4.13 -8.42 -18.59
N GLY A 10 -5.46 -8.57 -18.67
CA GLY A 10 -6.41 -7.70 -17.96
C GLY A 10 -6.15 -7.65 -16.45
N PHE A 11 -5.90 -8.81 -15.82
CA PHE A 11 -5.57 -8.89 -14.41
C PHE A 11 -4.21 -8.26 -14.07
N ILE A 12 -3.19 -8.44 -14.90
CA ILE A 12 -1.87 -7.80 -14.71
C ILE A 12 -1.99 -6.28 -14.86
N SER A 13 -2.70 -5.79 -15.87
CA SER A 13 -2.95 -4.36 -16.05
C SER A 13 -3.70 -3.76 -14.85
N LEU A 14 -4.70 -4.48 -14.33
CA LEU A 14 -5.43 -4.07 -13.14
C LEU A 14 -4.52 -4.02 -11.90
N PHE A 15 -3.65 -5.02 -11.71
CA PHE A 15 -2.64 -5.02 -10.65
C PHE A 15 -1.74 -3.78 -10.75
N ILE A 16 -1.16 -3.50 -11.92
CA ILE A 16 -0.26 -2.35 -12.12
C ILE A 16 -0.97 -1.04 -11.77
N LEU A 17 -2.20 -0.85 -12.24
CA LEU A 17 -2.99 0.34 -11.96
C LEU A 17 -3.23 0.52 -10.45
N LEU A 18 -3.71 -0.52 -9.76
CA LEU A 18 -3.99 -0.48 -8.33
C LEU A 18 -2.72 -0.30 -7.49
N ALA A 19 -1.61 -0.93 -7.90
CA ALA A 19 -0.32 -0.80 -7.25
C ALA A 19 0.21 0.64 -7.34
N LEU A 20 0.16 1.26 -8.53
CA LEU A 20 0.60 2.63 -8.74
C LEU A 20 -0.23 3.64 -7.92
N ILE A 21 -1.56 3.53 -7.98
CA ILE A 21 -2.45 4.41 -7.19
C ILE A 21 -2.16 4.25 -5.69
N SER A 22 -2.03 3.01 -5.21
CA SER A 22 -1.77 2.75 -3.80
C SER A 22 -0.43 3.31 -3.35
N LEU A 23 0.63 3.16 -4.16
CA LEU A 23 1.95 3.73 -3.87
C LEU A 23 1.89 5.25 -3.76
N LEU A 24 1.25 5.95 -4.70
CA LEU A 24 1.08 7.40 -4.63
C LEU A 24 0.37 7.84 -3.34
N LEU A 25 -0.68 7.13 -2.94
CA LEU A 25 -1.43 7.42 -1.71
C LEU A 25 -0.62 7.13 -0.44
N ILE A 26 0.18 6.07 -0.43
CA ILE A 26 1.09 5.71 0.67
C ILE A 26 2.20 6.76 0.81
N PHE A 27 2.79 7.21 -0.31
CA PHE A 27 3.80 8.27 -0.29
C PHE A 27 3.21 9.59 0.20
N SER A 28 2.00 9.95 -0.23
CA SER A 28 1.32 11.16 0.26
C SER A 28 1.11 11.14 1.78
N ASP A 29 0.69 10.00 2.34
CA ASP A 29 0.52 9.86 3.79
C ASP A 29 1.85 9.91 4.54
N ARG A 30 2.92 9.30 4.00
CA ARG A 30 4.25 9.39 4.59
C ARG A 30 4.76 10.83 4.68
N THR A 31 4.56 11.62 3.63
CA THR A 31 4.90 13.06 3.67
C THR A 31 4.12 13.78 4.76
N LYS A 32 2.80 13.54 4.86
CA LYS A 32 1.96 14.15 5.91
C LYS A 32 2.41 13.75 7.32
N LEU A 33 2.70 12.47 7.55
CA LEU A 33 3.17 11.97 8.85
C LEU A 33 4.51 12.60 9.24
N ASN A 34 5.42 12.77 8.28
CA ASN A 34 6.70 13.43 8.50
C ASN A 34 6.52 14.91 8.88
N ASP A 35 5.63 15.62 8.18
CA ASP A 35 5.33 17.03 8.47
C ASP A 35 4.67 17.21 9.86
N MET A 36 3.77 16.31 10.24
CA MET A 36 3.12 16.33 11.55
C MET A 36 4.12 16.06 12.68
N THR A 37 5.04 15.11 12.48
CA THR A 37 6.05 14.76 13.48
C THR A 37 7.06 15.89 13.70
N ASN A 38 7.46 16.58 12.63
CA ASN A 38 8.39 17.72 12.71
C ASN A 38 7.79 18.96 13.38
N LYS A 39 6.46 19.15 13.30
CA LYS A 39 5.78 20.33 13.87
C LYS A 39 5.48 20.22 15.36
N ASN A 40 5.22 19.01 15.88
CA ASN A 40 4.68 18.85 17.24
C ASN A 40 5.72 18.48 18.31
N HIS A 41 7.03 18.45 18.00
CA HIS A 41 8.06 17.94 18.92
C HIS A 41 7.62 16.62 19.60
N LEU A 42 6.93 15.75 18.84
CA LEU A 42 6.54 14.42 19.30
C LEU A 42 7.82 13.60 19.34
N GLY A 43 8.56 13.82 20.42
CA GLY A 43 9.74 13.07 20.77
C GLY A 43 9.41 11.60 20.63
N SER A 44 10.24 10.90 19.88
CA SER A 44 10.31 9.44 19.91
C SER A 44 9.02 8.69 19.54
N PHE A 45 8.53 8.87 18.31
CA PHE A 45 8.19 7.66 17.51
C PHE A 45 9.52 6.92 17.19
N HIS A 46 10.17 6.44 18.26
CA HIS A 46 11.39 5.62 18.35
C HIS A 46 12.48 5.82 17.27
N GLY A 47 12.79 7.05 16.84
CA GLY A 47 13.94 7.35 15.96
C GLY A 47 13.96 6.62 14.61
N GLY A 48 12.91 5.85 14.30
CA GLY A 48 12.71 5.13 13.07
C GLY A 48 12.01 6.07 12.12
N THR A 49 12.68 6.42 11.03
CA THR A 49 12.01 7.09 9.93
C THR A 49 10.76 6.28 9.56
N PHE A 50 9.59 6.92 9.38
CA PHE A 50 8.36 6.28 8.83
C PHE A 50 8.61 5.58 7.48
N TYR A 51 9.79 5.82 6.90
CA TYR A 51 10.33 5.18 5.72
C TYR A 51 10.75 3.72 5.93
N SER A 52 11.19 3.37 7.14
CA SER A 52 11.78 2.06 7.46
C SER A 52 10.77 0.92 7.58
N GLN A 53 9.51 1.22 7.92
CA GLN A 53 8.47 0.22 8.10
C GLN A 53 7.29 0.47 7.16
N PRO A 54 6.80 -0.54 6.43
CA PRO A 54 5.58 -0.42 5.65
C PRO A 54 4.41 -0.16 6.59
N LEU A 55 4.07 -1.12 7.46
CA LEU A 55 3.06 -0.93 8.49
C LEU A 55 3.63 -0.17 9.68
N LEU A 56 2.91 0.83 10.14
CA LEU A 56 3.27 1.61 11.31
C LEU A 56 2.56 1.07 12.56
N PRO A 57 3.24 0.97 13.71
CA PRO A 57 2.59 0.57 14.95
C PRO A 57 1.46 1.55 15.29
N ILE A 58 0.36 1.02 15.81
CA ILE A 58 -0.78 1.81 16.31
C ILE A 58 -0.58 2.04 17.81
N ASP A 59 0.67 2.03 18.30
CA ASP A 59 0.93 2.31 19.71
C ASP A 59 0.43 3.72 19.98
N GLU A 60 -0.49 3.78 20.93
CA GLU A 60 -1.44 4.86 21.18
C GLU A 60 -0.69 6.17 21.39
N CYS A 61 -0.45 6.90 20.30
CA CYS A 61 0.01 8.26 20.41
C CYS A 61 -1.11 9.07 21.07
N GLU A 62 -0.79 9.93 22.04
CA GLU A 62 -1.81 10.76 22.72
C GLU A 62 -2.57 11.67 21.72
N ASP A 63 -2.00 11.90 20.53
CA ASP A 63 -2.63 12.63 19.43
C ASP A 63 -3.56 11.73 18.60
N GLU A 64 -4.87 11.89 18.80
CA GLU A 64 -5.92 11.22 18.04
C GLU A 64 -5.79 11.45 16.52
N ASN A 65 -5.35 12.64 16.08
CA ASN A 65 -5.20 12.95 14.66
C ASN A 65 -4.06 12.14 14.04
N LEU A 66 -2.94 12.00 14.75
CA LEU A 66 -1.82 11.19 14.29
C LEU A 66 -2.22 9.71 14.17
N ASN A 67 -2.95 9.19 15.15
CA ASN A 67 -3.47 7.82 15.13
C ASN A 67 -4.44 7.58 13.96
N GLN A 68 -5.28 8.55 13.61
CA GLN A 68 -6.16 8.45 12.44
C GLN A 68 -5.38 8.37 11.13
N VAL A 69 -4.34 9.20 10.97
CA VAL A 69 -3.49 9.17 9.76
C VAL A 69 -2.72 7.84 9.66
N ILE A 70 -2.17 7.34 10.78
CA ILE A 70 -1.50 6.02 10.83
C ILE A 70 -2.46 4.89 10.44
N LYS A 71 -3.69 4.88 10.98
CA LYS A 71 -4.72 3.88 10.62
C LYS A 71 -5.08 3.94 9.13
N SER A 72 -5.21 5.15 8.58
CA SER A 72 -5.47 5.37 7.15
C SER A 72 -4.32 4.86 6.26
N HIS A 73 -3.08 5.17 6.63
CA HIS A 73 -1.87 4.70 5.96
C HIS A 73 -1.79 3.17 5.94
N ASN A 74 -1.98 2.53 7.10
CA ASN A 74 -1.99 1.07 7.21
C ASN A 74 -3.10 0.43 6.38
N LYS A 75 -4.29 1.07 6.29
CA LYS A 75 -5.37 0.59 5.41
C LYS A 75 -4.95 0.62 3.94
N LYS A 76 -4.29 1.68 3.47
CA LYS A 76 -3.78 1.78 2.10
C LYS A 76 -2.73 0.71 1.80
N ILE A 77 -1.86 0.40 2.77
CA ILE A 77 -0.88 -0.68 2.63
C ILE A 77 -1.54 -2.04 2.51
N ARG A 78 -2.60 -2.30 3.29
CA ARG A 78 -3.39 -3.53 3.10
C ARG A 78 -3.99 -3.59 1.71
N VAL A 79 -4.55 -2.49 1.19
CA VAL A 79 -5.07 -2.42 -0.20
C VAL A 79 -3.98 -2.70 -1.22
N PHE A 80 -2.77 -2.16 -1.04
CA PHE A 80 -1.62 -2.47 -1.88
C PHE A 80 -1.31 -3.98 -1.88
N TYR A 81 -1.29 -4.62 -0.71
CA TYR A 81 -1.09 -6.08 -0.63
C TYR A 81 -2.23 -6.86 -1.26
N PHE A 82 -3.49 -6.44 -1.09
CA PHE A 82 -4.64 -7.07 -1.76
C PHE A 82 -4.53 -7.01 -3.29
N SER A 83 -3.88 -5.98 -3.84
CA SER A 83 -3.70 -5.89 -5.29
C SER A 83 -2.89 -7.06 -5.88
N PHE A 84 -2.01 -7.70 -5.08
CA PHE A 84 -1.22 -8.85 -5.53
C PHE A 84 -2.07 -10.08 -5.87
N LEU A 85 -3.31 -10.18 -5.38
CA LEU A 85 -4.23 -11.22 -5.82
C LEU A 85 -4.47 -11.15 -7.33
N PHE A 86 -4.56 -9.95 -7.91
CA PHE A 86 -4.73 -9.78 -9.35
C PHE A 86 -3.48 -10.19 -10.12
N LEU A 87 -2.28 -9.98 -9.56
CA LEU A 87 -1.04 -10.50 -10.16
C LEU A 87 -1.05 -12.03 -10.20
N ILE A 88 -1.40 -12.68 -9.08
CA ILE A 88 -1.50 -14.15 -9.00
C ILE A 88 -2.51 -14.68 -10.02
N LEU A 89 -3.71 -14.10 -10.07
CA LEU A 89 -4.73 -14.48 -11.05
C LEU A 89 -4.23 -14.28 -12.48
N GLY A 90 -3.58 -13.14 -12.77
CA GLY A 90 -3.00 -12.88 -14.08
C GLY A 90 -2.01 -13.95 -14.52
N ILE A 91 -1.09 -14.34 -13.64
CA ILE A 91 -0.12 -15.42 -13.89
C ILE A 91 -0.82 -16.76 -14.11
N VAL A 92 -1.85 -17.10 -13.32
CA VAL A 92 -2.61 -18.34 -13.49
C VAL A 92 -3.30 -18.38 -14.85
N PHE A 93 -3.95 -17.29 -15.27
CA PHE A 93 -4.64 -17.23 -16.56
C PHE A 93 -3.69 -17.27 -17.75
N LEU A 94 -2.51 -16.66 -17.66
CA LEU A 94 -1.46 -16.79 -18.67
C LEU A 94 -0.94 -18.23 -18.78
N ASN A 95 -0.68 -18.90 -17.64
CA ASN A 95 -0.25 -20.29 -17.64
C ASN A 95 -1.33 -21.26 -18.19
N LEU A 96 -2.62 -20.93 -18.02
CA LEU A 96 -3.71 -21.68 -18.62
C LEU A 96 -3.90 -21.41 -20.12
N SER A 97 -3.43 -20.25 -20.62
CA SER A 97 -3.50 -19.96 -22.05
C SER A 97 -2.45 -20.69 -22.87
N ASP A 98 -1.37 -21.15 -22.23
CA ASP A 98 -0.29 -21.90 -22.87
C ASP A 98 -0.55 -23.42 -22.96
N LYS A 99 -1.63 -23.89 -22.31
CA LYS A 99 -2.10 -25.29 -22.32
C LYS A 99 -3.31 -25.45 -23.23
#